data_AF-A0A317CC41-F1
#
_entry.id   AF-A0A317CC41-F1
#
_cell.length_a   1.000
_cell.length_b   1.000
_cell.length_c   1.000
_cell.angle_alpha   90.00
_cell.angle_beta   90.00
_cell.angle_gamma   90.00
#
_symmetry.space_group_name_H-M   'P 1'
#
loop_
_entity.id
_entity.type
_entity.pdbx_description
1 polymer ?
#
loop_
_entity_poly.entity_id
_entity_poly.type
_entity_poly.pdbx_seq_one_letter_code
_entity_poly.pdbx_strand_id
1 'polypeptide(L)'
;MSKTDSKNKANYHHGDLHGSLTQAASLLIQENGVDALSMRKLADVVGVSRTAPYHHFKDKNALLCAIAEEGFRLQATIINSVSDDCTKDVSEQFAEFVQSYIRFASEHPAHYDLMYGGSIWKQKQASESLQKAAYDSFKQWLNRIESLQQQGFLSADETAIRLAQVTWGTLHGLCRLANDGVYINQNDVLEMGLTAARLFMLNGAAGSQNTSCSGGIDQASSPSSA
;
A
#
# COMPACT_ATOMS: atom_id res chain seq x y z
N MET A 1 -8.58 19.24 44.05
CA MET A 1 -7.62 19.51 42.95
C MET A 1 -6.87 18.24 42.62
N SER A 2 -7.25 17.54 41.54
CA SER A 2 -6.47 16.40 41.03
C SER A 2 -5.79 16.82 39.73
N LYS A 3 -4.49 16.52 39.64
CA LYS A 3 -3.58 16.91 38.55
C LYS A 3 -3.81 16.02 37.32
N THR A 4 -3.83 16.67 36.16
CA THR A 4 -4.04 16.12 34.83
C THR A 4 -2.87 15.25 34.36
N ASP A 5 -3.21 14.09 33.78
CA ASP A 5 -2.30 13.15 33.14
C ASP A 5 -1.58 13.75 31.91
N SER A 6 -0.26 13.55 31.89
CA SER A 6 0.62 13.91 30.78
C SER A 6 0.52 12.88 29.66
N LYS A 7 -0.15 13.23 28.55
CA LYS A 7 -0.18 12.42 27.32
C LYS A 7 1.23 12.27 26.73
N ASN A 8 1.54 11.02 26.37
CA ASN A 8 2.71 10.55 25.62
C ASN A 8 3.08 11.48 24.45
N LYS A 9 4.24 12.13 24.53
CA LYS A 9 4.89 12.74 23.37
C LYS A 9 5.55 11.62 22.56
N ALA A 10 4.93 11.27 21.44
CA ALA A 10 5.56 10.42 20.43
C ALA A 10 6.89 11.05 20.00
N ASN A 11 7.91 10.20 19.83
CA ASN A 11 9.28 10.58 19.45
C ASN A 11 9.30 11.49 18.22
N TYR A 12 9.49 12.78 18.46
CA TYR A 12 9.67 13.79 17.43
C TYR A 12 11.08 13.64 16.86
N HIS A 13 11.21 13.13 15.63
CA HIS A 13 12.50 13.04 14.94
C HIS A 13 12.90 14.44 14.47
N HIS A 14 13.56 15.21 15.33
CA HIS A 14 14.01 16.59 15.04
C HIS A 14 14.92 16.76 13.81
N GLY A 15 15.30 15.68 13.11
CA GLY A 15 16.13 15.70 11.89
C GLY A 15 15.37 15.47 10.58
N ASP A 16 14.14 14.94 10.59
CA ASP A 16 13.35 14.68 9.38
C ASP A 16 12.07 15.51 9.36
N LEU A 17 12.22 16.78 8.97
CA LEU A 17 11.09 17.68 8.82
C LEU A 17 10.16 17.23 7.69
N HIS A 18 10.69 16.62 6.63
CA HIS A 18 9.88 16.11 5.52
C HIS A 18 8.92 15.03 6.02
N GLY A 19 9.43 13.98 6.67
CA GLY A 19 8.60 12.92 7.25
C GLY A 19 7.62 13.43 8.31
N SER A 20 8.06 14.37 9.17
CA SER A 20 7.20 14.97 10.19
C SER A 20 6.01 15.74 9.57
N LEU A 21 6.25 16.48 8.49
CA LEU A 21 5.20 17.19 7.74
C LEU A 21 4.24 16.22 7.06
N THR A 22 4.75 15.16 6.41
CA THR A 22 3.92 14.17 5.73
C THR A 22 3.03 13.42 6.72
N GLN A 23 3.59 12.94 7.83
CA GLN A 23 2.83 12.24 8.88
C GLN A 23 1.75 13.13 9.50
N ALA A 24 2.10 14.37 9.87
CA ALA A 24 1.13 15.31 10.45
C ALA A 24 0.02 15.67 9.45
N ALA A 25 0.36 15.83 8.17
CA ALA A 25 -0.62 16.07 7.11
C ALA A 25 -1.57 14.89 6.93
N SER A 26 -1.07 13.64 6.91
CA SER A 26 -1.90 12.44 6.80
C SER A 26 -2.90 12.33 7.95
N LEU A 27 -2.50 12.64 9.18
CA LEU A 27 -3.40 12.67 10.34
C LEU A 27 -4.48 13.76 10.22
N LEU A 28 -4.10 14.98 9.81
CA LEU A 28 -5.05 16.07 9.58
C LEU A 28 -6.08 15.74 8.50
N ILE A 29 -5.65 15.07 7.43
CA ILE A 29 -6.54 14.63 6.35
C ILE A 29 -7.50 13.56 6.85
N GLN A 30 -7.00 12.59 7.64
CA GLN A 30 -7.83 11.54 8.22
C GLN A 30 -8.92 12.10 9.15
N GLU A 31 -8.60 13.13 9.94
CA GLU A 31 -9.55 13.71 10.90
C GLU A 31 -10.52 14.71 10.28
N ASN A 32 -10.09 15.48 9.28
CA ASN A 32 -10.84 16.66 8.81
C ASN A 32 -11.05 16.71 7.29
N GLY A 33 -10.59 15.70 6.56
CA GLY A 33 -10.60 15.68 5.10
C GLY A 33 -9.51 16.55 4.46
N VAL A 34 -9.26 16.31 3.18
CA VAL A 34 -8.21 16.99 2.40
C VAL A 34 -8.42 18.51 2.36
N ASP A 35 -9.67 18.99 2.31
CA ASP A 35 -9.98 20.41 2.19
C ASP A 35 -9.60 21.23 3.42
N ALA A 36 -9.62 20.62 4.61
CA ALA A 36 -9.21 21.27 5.86
C ALA A 36 -7.68 21.43 6.00
N LEU A 37 -6.89 20.79 5.12
CA LEU A 37 -5.44 20.93 5.12
C LEU A 37 -5.02 22.26 4.47
N SER A 38 -4.22 23.04 5.20
CA SER A 38 -3.46 24.17 4.67
C SER A 38 -2.01 24.08 5.14
N MET A 39 -1.08 24.59 4.33
CA MET A 39 0.35 24.60 4.68
C MET A 39 0.63 25.36 5.97
N ARG A 40 -0.17 26.41 6.27
CA ARG A 40 -0.08 27.18 7.52
C ARG A 40 -0.53 26.36 8.73
N LYS A 41 -1.71 25.74 8.66
CA LYS A 41 -2.20 24.84 9.72
C LYS A 41 -1.20 23.72 9.99
N LEU A 42 -0.61 23.16 8.93
CA LEU A 42 0.41 22.12 9.05
C LEU A 42 1.66 22.62 9.77
N ALA A 43 2.19 23.79 9.41
CA ALA A 43 3.33 24.40 10.10
C ALA A 43 3.05 24.61 11.59
N ASP A 44 1.85 25.11 11.92
CA ASP A 44 1.43 25.35 13.31
C ASP A 44 1.34 24.03 14.10
N VAL A 45 0.81 22.96 13.50
CA VAL A 45 0.72 21.61 14.12
C VAL A 45 2.09 20.99 14.34
N VAL A 46 3.01 21.16 13.39
CA VAL A 46 4.39 20.66 13.47
C VAL A 46 5.28 21.55 14.36
N GLY A 47 4.83 22.76 14.70
CA GLY A 47 5.58 23.68 15.56
C GLY A 47 6.78 24.34 14.87
N VAL A 48 6.69 24.55 13.55
CA VAL A 48 7.73 25.19 12.73
C VAL A 48 7.26 26.52 12.16
N SER A 49 8.17 27.30 11.57
CA SER A 49 7.79 28.56 10.91
C SER A 49 6.83 28.31 9.75
N ARG A 50 5.95 29.29 9.46
CA ARG A 50 4.98 29.19 8.35
C ARG A 50 5.61 28.97 6.98
N THR A 51 6.87 29.34 6.80
CA THR A 51 7.62 29.13 5.55
C THR A 51 8.29 27.77 5.49
N ALA A 52 8.49 27.08 6.61
CA ALA A 52 9.25 25.83 6.68
C ALA A 52 8.69 24.71 5.79
N PRO A 53 7.36 24.47 5.72
CA PRO A 53 6.82 23.45 4.82
C PRO A 53 7.12 23.71 3.34
N TYR A 54 7.21 24.98 2.94
CA TYR A 54 7.44 25.37 1.55
C TYR A 54 8.86 25.08 1.06
N HIS A 55 9.81 24.83 1.97
CA HIS A 55 11.15 24.36 1.61
C HIS A 55 11.17 22.89 1.18
N HIS A 56 10.14 22.12 1.55
CA HIS A 56 10.02 20.69 1.21
C HIS A 56 8.95 20.45 0.14
N PHE A 57 7.84 21.20 0.21
CA PHE A 57 6.71 21.05 -0.71
C PHE A 57 6.36 22.40 -1.32
N LYS A 58 6.50 22.51 -2.65
CA LYS A 58 6.21 23.73 -3.40
C LYS A 58 4.81 24.30 -3.08
N ASP A 59 3.84 23.41 -2.95
CA ASP A 59 2.45 23.74 -2.65
C ASP A 59 1.75 22.56 -1.97
N LYS A 60 0.45 22.75 -1.66
CA LYS A 60 -0.40 21.70 -1.07
C LYS A 60 -0.45 20.44 -1.95
N ASN A 61 -0.50 20.59 -3.27
CA ASN A 61 -0.58 19.42 -4.16
C ASN A 61 0.71 18.59 -4.15
N ALA A 62 1.88 19.24 -4.09
CA ALA A 62 3.15 18.55 -3.92
C ALA A 62 3.19 17.69 -2.64
N LEU A 63 2.67 18.22 -1.53
CA LEU A 63 2.51 17.46 -0.28
C LEU A 63 1.53 16.28 -0.45
N LEU A 64 0.37 16.50 -1.07
CA LEU A 64 -0.60 15.42 -1.32
C LEU A 64 -0.03 14.31 -2.20
N CYS A 65 0.76 14.67 -3.23
CA CYS A 65 1.45 13.69 -4.06
C CYS A 65 2.49 12.89 -3.28
N ALA A 66 3.25 13.55 -2.38
CA ALA A 66 4.23 12.88 -1.53
C ALA A 66 3.57 11.89 -0.55
N ILE A 67 2.42 12.26 0.04
CA ILE A 67 1.63 11.35 0.88
C ILE A 67 1.13 10.15 0.07
N ALA A 68 0.62 10.37 -1.14
CA ALA A 68 0.17 9.29 -2.01
C ALA A 68 1.33 8.34 -2.40
N GLU A 69 2.51 8.89 -2.69
CA GLU A 69 3.72 8.12 -3.00
C GLU A 69 4.19 7.29 -1.80
N GLU A 70 4.13 7.84 -0.59
CA GLU A 70 4.36 7.11 0.64
C GLU A 70 3.34 5.99 0.83
N GLY A 71 2.07 6.21 0.49
CA GLY A 71 1.03 5.20 0.50
C GLY A 71 1.38 3.98 -0.36
N PHE A 72 1.86 4.18 -1.59
CA PHE A 72 2.32 3.08 -2.45
C PHE A 72 3.50 2.31 -1.84
N ARG A 73 4.47 3.01 -1.24
CA ARG A 73 5.60 2.35 -0.56
C ARG A 73 5.15 1.53 0.64
N LEU A 74 4.33 2.12 1.51
CA LEU A 74 3.83 1.48 2.72
C LEU A 74 2.98 0.24 2.39
N GLN A 75 2.10 0.35 1.40
CA GLN A 75 1.31 -0.78 0.91
C GLN A 75 2.21 -1.92 0.44
N ALA A 76 3.23 -1.62 -0.39
CA ALA A 76 4.16 -2.63 -0.89
C ALA A 76 4.92 -3.32 0.26
N THR A 77 5.39 -2.56 1.25
CA THR A 77 6.06 -3.11 2.43
C THR A 77 5.15 -4.07 3.21
N ILE A 78 3.91 -3.67 3.51
CA ILE A 78 2.96 -4.49 4.28
C ILE A 78 2.60 -5.76 3.50
N ILE A 79 2.25 -5.63 2.23
CA ILE A 79 1.84 -6.76 1.39
C ILE A 79 2.96 -7.77 1.21
N ASN A 80 4.18 -7.33 0.93
CA ASN A 80 5.32 -8.23 0.75
C ASN A 80 5.69 -8.94 2.06
N SER A 81 5.54 -8.28 3.21
CA SER A 81 5.84 -8.88 4.52
C SER A 81 4.95 -10.08 4.87
N VAL A 82 3.73 -10.15 4.33
CA VAL A 82 2.79 -11.25 4.61
C VAL A 82 2.80 -12.34 3.53
N SER A 83 3.19 -12.00 2.30
CA SER A 83 2.98 -12.89 1.15
C SER A 83 4.17 -13.80 0.85
N ASP A 84 5.33 -13.56 1.46
CA ASP A 84 6.59 -14.23 1.13
C ASP A 84 6.89 -15.43 2.06
N ASP A 85 5.88 -15.93 2.78
CA ASP A 85 6.01 -17.14 3.59
C ASP A 85 5.93 -18.41 2.71
N CYS A 86 7.11 -18.92 2.35
CA CYS A 86 7.26 -20.11 1.52
C CYS A 86 6.70 -21.41 2.15
N THR A 87 6.24 -21.40 3.40
CA THR A 87 5.61 -22.58 4.03
C THR A 87 4.14 -22.74 3.67
N LYS A 88 3.49 -21.68 3.17
CA LYS A 88 2.07 -21.66 2.79
C LYS A 88 1.87 -22.05 1.34
N ASP A 89 0.72 -22.63 1.02
CA ASP A 89 0.39 -22.88 -0.39
C ASP A 89 0.09 -21.56 -1.14
N VAL A 90 0.11 -21.62 -2.48
CA VAL A 90 -0.07 -20.43 -3.33
C VAL A 90 -1.44 -19.78 -3.14
N SER A 91 -2.48 -20.55 -2.84
CA SER A 91 -3.83 -20.03 -2.61
C SER A 91 -3.93 -19.32 -1.26
N GLU A 92 -3.27 -19.85 -0.23
CA GLU A 92 -3.13 -19.21 1.07
C GLU A 92 -2.35 -17.90 0.95
N GLN A 93 -1.21 -17.89 0.26
CA GLN A 93 -0.43 -16.65 0.01
C GLN A 93 -1.26 -15.60 -0.73
N PHE A 94 -2.07 -16.00 -1.73
CA PHE A 94 -2.95 -15.09 -2.44
C PHE A 94 -4.08 -14.55 -1.55
N ALA A 95 -4.66 -15.38 -0.70
CA ALA A 95 -5.67 -14.96 0.27
C ALA A 95 -5.10 -13.94 1.27
N GLU A 96 -3.88 -14.16 1.77
CA GLU A 96 -3.19 -13.22 2.67
C GLU A 96 -2.84 -11.89 1.99
N PHE A 97 -2.40 -11.94 0.72
CA PHE A 97 -2.25 -10.74 -0.09
C PHE A 97 -3.56 -9.93 -0.13
N VAL A 98 -4.69 -10.59 -0.45
CA VAL A 98 -5.99 -9.91 -0.58
C VAL A 98 -6.43 -9.30 0.76
N GLN A 99 -6.28 -10.03 1.87
CA GLN A 99 -6.61 -9.51 3.19
C GLN A 99 -5.74 -8.30 3.55
N SER A 100 -4.43 -8.39 3.33
CA SER A 100 -3.50 -7.28 3.64
C SER A 100 -3.76 -6.06 2.76
N TYR A 101 -4.14 -6.25 1.50
CA TYR A 101 -4.55 -5.16 0.61
C TYR A 101 -5.78 -4.41 1.16
N ILE A 102 -6.80 -5.16 1.61
CA ILE A 102 -8.03 -4.58 2.18
C ILE A 102 -7.75 -3.92 3.53
N ARG A 103 -6.99 -4.57 4.42
CA ARG A 103 -6.60 -4.01 5.73
C ARG A 103 -5.85 -2.70 5.57
N PHE A 104 -4.86 -2.65 4.67
CA PHE A 104 -4.11 -1.43 4.38
C PHE A 104 -5.04 -0.25 4.04
N ALA A 105 -6.03 -0.47 3.17
CA ALA A 105 -6.96 0.58 2.78
C ALA A 105 -7.77 1.12 3.97
N SER A 106 -8.17 0.23 4.89
CA SER A 106 -8.95 0.59 6.08
C SER A 106 -8.13 1.18 7.23
N GLU A 107 -6.87 0.77 7.37
CA GLU A 107 -5.95 1.26 8.41
C GLU A 107 -5.26 2.57 8.00
N HIS A 108 -5.13 2.81 6.68
CA HIS A 108 -4.52 4.00 6.10
C HIS A 108 -5.44 4.71 5.09
N PRO A 109 -6.68 5.08 5.46
CA PRO A 109 -7.68 5.59 4.52
C PRO A 109 -7.25 6.88 3.84
N ALA A 110 -6.60 7.80 4.56
CA ALA A 110 -6.09 9.04 3.99
C ALA A 110 -5.02 8.81 2.90
N HIS A 111 -4.13 7.83 3.08
CA HIS A 111 -3.14 7.47 2.06
C HIS A 111 -3.84 6.81 0.87
N TYR A 112 -4.71 5.83 1.13
CA TYR A 112 -5.42 5.08 0.09
C TYR A 112 -6.28 6.01 -0.80
N ASP A 113 -6.97 6.97 -0.19
CA ASP A 113 -7.76 7.97 -0.91
C ASP A 113 -6.89 8.85 -1.79
N LEU A 114 -5.70 9.25 -1.35
CA LEU A 114 -4.79 10.06 -2.18
C LEU A 114 -4.11 9.25 -3.28
N MET A 115 -3.80 7.98 -3.04
CA MET A 115 -3.23 7.07 -4.05
C MET A 115 -4.11 6.95 -5.30
N TYR A 116 -5.44 7.00 -5.14
CA TYR A 116 -6.41 6.78 -6.23
C TYR A 116 -7.45 7.90 -6.37
N GLY A 117 -7.25 9.03 -5.69
CA GLY A 117 -8.23 10.09 -5.53
C GLY A 117 -8.42 10.98 -6.75
N GLY A 118 -9.67 11.40 -6.98
CA GLY A 118 -10.02 12.27 -8.10
C GLY A 118 -9.36 13.65 -8.07
N SER A 119 -9.04 14.19 -6.89
CA SER A 119 -8.37 15.49 -6.73
C SER A 119 -7.01 15.54 -7.42
N ILE A 120 -6.27 14.42 -7.44
CA ILE A 120 -4.95 14.32 -8.08
C ILE A 120 -5.12 13.81 -9.52
N TRP A 121 -5.76 12.66 -9.69
CA TRP A 121 -5.76 11.95 -10.98
C TRP A 121 -6.72 12.53 -12.00
N LYS A 122 -7.97 12.85 -11.62
CA LYS A 122 -8.94 13.44 -12.57
C LYS A 122 -8.54 14.84 -13.00
N GLN A 123 -7.87 15.59 -12.11
CA GLN A 123 -7.38 16.94 -12.40
C GLN A 123 -6.01 16.94 -13.10
N LYS A 124 -5.41 15.77 -13.36
CA LYS A 124 -4.08 15.61 -13.97
C LYS A 124 -2.98 16.38 -13.21
N GLN A 125 -3.03 16.32 -11.88
CA GLN A 125 -2.10 17.00 -10.98
C GLN A 125 -1.10 16.05 -10.31
N ALA A 126 -1.08 14.77 -10.68
CA ALA A 126 -0.09 13.81 -10.18
C ALA A 126 1.33 14.23 -10.57
N SER A 127 2.24 14.28 -9.59
CA SER A 127 3.68 14.45 -9.87
C SER A 127 4.21 13.28 -10.70
N GLU A 128 5.32 13.48 -11.41
CA GLU A 128 6.01 12.41 -12.14
C GLU A 128 6.41 11.25 -11.22
N SER A 129 6.85 11.56 -10.00
CA SER A 129 7.23 10.54 -9.00
C SER A 129 6.03 9.70 -8.58
N LEU A 130 4.86 10.31 -8.36
CA LEU A 130 3.63 9.59 -8.03
C LEU A 130 3.14 8.74 -9.20
N GLN A 131 3.19 9.28 -10.43
CA GLN A 131 2.84 8.51 -11.64
C GLN A 131 3.72 7.27 -11.76
N LYS A 132 5.03 7.42 -11.54
CA LYS A 132 5.97 6.30 -11.54
C LYS A 132 5.66 5.29 -10.44
N ALA A 133 5.41 5.74 -9.21
CA ALA A 133 5.08 4.85 -8.09
C ALA A 133 3.79 4.04 -8.34
N ALA A 134 2.75 4.67 -8.88
CA ALA A 134 1.50 4.01 -9.24
C ALA A 134 1.71 2.98 -10.37
N TYR A 135 2.48 3.35 -11.40
CA TYR A 135 2.82 2.44 -12.49
C TYR A 135 3.63 1.23 -12.00
N ASP A 136 4.65 1.46 -11.17
CA ASP A 136 5.51 0.40 -10.63
C ASP A 136 4.70 -0.54 -9.70
N SER A 137 3.74 -0.01 -8.94
CA SER A 137 2.82 -0.81 -8.13
C SER A 137 1.95 -1.72 -9.01
N PHE A 138 1.33 -1.18 -10.06
CA PHE A 138 0.53 -1.98 -10.98
C PHE A 138 1.37 -3.00 -11.75
N LYS A 139 2.60 -2.65 -12.14
CA LYS A 139 3.53 -3.56 -12.81
C LYS A 139 3.91 -4.75 -11.91
N GLN A 140 4.16 -4.51 -10.63
CA GLN A 140 4.40 -5.60 -9.67
C GLN A 140 3.19 -6.52 -9.55
N TRP A 141 1.97 -5.96 -9.53
CA TRP A 141 0.75 -6.74 -9.54
C TRP A 141 0.60 -7.59 -10.81
N LEU A 142 0.85 -6.99 -11.97
CA LEU A 142 0.84 -7.69 -13.26
C LEU A 142 1.81 -8.88 -13.27
N ASN A 143 3.05 -8.67 -12.83
CA ASN A 143 4.06 -9.73 -12.77
C ASN A 143 3.61 -10.89 -11.86
N ARG A 144 2.93 -10.59 -10.73
CA ARG A 144 2.37 -11.62 -9.84
C ARG A 144 1.27 -12.42 -10.52
N ILE A 145 0.36 -11.75 -11.22
CA ILE A 145 -0.71 -12.38 -12.00
C ILE A 145 -0.14 -13.25 -13.14
N GLU A 146 0.88 -12.78 -13.85
CA GLU A 146 1.58 -13.56 -14.87
C GLU A 146 2.19 -14.83 -14.29
N SER A 147 2.84 -14.73 -13.13
CA SER A 147 3.42 -15.89 -12.43
C SER A 147 2.36 -16.90 -12.00
N LEU A 148 1.24 -16.45 -11.41
CA LEU A 148 0.13 -17.32 -11.02
C LEU A 148 -0.52 -18.00 -12.22
N GLN A 149 -0.64 -17.29 -13.35
CA GLN A 149 -1.16 -17.85 -14.59
C GLN A 149 -0.21 -18.91 -15.17
N GLN A 150 1.10 -18.66 -15.21
CA GLN A 150 2.12 -19.61 -15.67
C GLN A 150 2.15 -20.89 -14.83
N GLN A 151 1.86 -20.78 -13.53
CA GLN A 151 1.76 -21.90 -12.61
C GLN A 151 0.40 -22.64 -12.68
N GLY A 152 -0.54 -22.18 -13.50
CA GLY A 152 -1.85 -22.81 -13.68
C GLY A 152 -2.86 -22.52 -12.57
N PHE A 153 -2.60 -21.50 -11.73
CA PHE A 153 -3.53 -21.07 -10.68
C PHE A 153 -4.58 -20.07 -11.18
N LEU A 154 -4.35 -19.44 -12.34
CA LEU A 154 -5.31 -18.56 -12.99
C LEU A 154 -5.61 -19.07 -14.41
N SER A 155 -6.80 -18.73 -14.94
CA SER A 155 -7.21 -19.13 -16.28
C SER A 155 -6.22 -18.68 -17.35
N ALA A 156 -5.90 -19.57 -18.29
CA ALA A 156 -5.10 -19.27 -19.48
C ALA A 156 -5.94 -18.72 -20.65
N ASP A 157 -7.27 -18.68 -20.52
CA ASP A 157 -8.19 -18.20 -21.57
C ASP A 157 -8.16 -16.67 -21.72
N GLU A 158 -7.64 -15.97 -20.71
CA GLU A 158 -7.53 -14.52 -20.67
C GLU A 158 -6.08 -14.06 -20.62
N THR A 159 -5.80 -12.86 -21.15
CA THR A 159 -4.46 -12.28 -21.00
C THR A 159 -4.18 -11.89 -19.54
N ALA A 160 -2.94 -12.05 -19.08
CA ALA A 160 -2.53 -11.64 -17.73
C ALA A 160 -2.88 -10.17 -17.42
N ILE A 161 -2.78 -9.27 -18.42
CA ILE A 161 -3.15 -7.85 -18.23
C ILE A 161 -4.64 -7.67 -17.92
N ARG A 162 -5.53 -8.45 -18.55
CA ARG A 162 -6.98 -8.38 -18.27
C ARG A 162 -7.29 -8.96 -16.90
N LEU A 163 -6.68 -10.09 -16.55
CA LEU A 163 -6.79 -10.65 -15.21
C LEU A 163 -6.30 -9.66 -14.15
N ALA A 164 -5.14 -9.03 -14.35
CA ALA A 164 -4.60 -8.03 -13.43
C ALA A 164 -5.52 -6.81 -13.27
N GLN A 165 -6.12 -6.32 -14.36
CA GLN A 165 -7.05 -5.19 -14.31
C GLN A 165 -8.36 -5.52 -13.60
N VAL A 166 -8.97 -6.67 -13.88
CA VAL A 166 -10.24 -7.09 -13.28
C VAL A 166 -10.07 -7.38 -11.79
N THR A 167 -8.99 -8.08 -11.43
CA THR A 167 -8.66 -8.37 -10.03
C THR A 167 -8.34 -7.09 -9.26
N TRP A 168 -7.54 -6.18 -9.83
CA TRP A 168 -7.26 -4.87 -9.22
C TRP A 168 -8.53 -4.04 -9.07
N GLY A 169 -9.39 -3.97 -10.10
CA GLY A 169 -10.67 -3.25 -10.03
C GLY A 169 -11.60 -3.81 -8.96
N THR A 170 -11.61 -5.13 -8.78
CA THR A 170 -12.37 -5.80 -7.72
C THR A 170 -11.87 -5.41 -6.34
N LEU A 171 -10.56 -5.57 -6.08
CA LEU A 171 -9.95 -5.21 -4.79
C LEU A 171 -10.11 -3.72 -4.49
N HIS A 172 -9.88 -2.87 -5.49
CA HIS A 172 -10.09 -1.44 -5.35
C HIS A 172 -11.54 -1.09 -5.01
N GLY A 173 -12.51 -1.72 -5.68
CA GLY A 173 -13.93 -1.55 -5.39
C GLY A 173 -14.28 -1.95 -3.95
N LEU A 174 -13.78 -3.09 -3.46
CA LEU A 174 -13.98 -3.52 -2.08
C LEU A 174 -13.40 -2.52 -1.06
N CYS A 175 -12.17 -2.05 -1.29
CA CYS A 175 -11.54 -1.04 -0.46
C CYS A 175 -12.31 0.28 -0.45
N ARG A 176 -12.83 0.73 -1.61
CA ARG A 176 -13.66 1.94 -1.70
C ARG A 176 -14.96 1.77 -0.92
N LEU A 177 -15.66 0.65 -1.08
CA LEU A 177 -16.89 0.38 -0.34
C LEU A 177 -16.68 0.37 1.18
N ALA A 178 -15.53 -0.16 1.64
CA ALA A 178 -15.15 -0.11 3.05
C ALA A 178 -14.88 1.33 3.52
N ASN A 179 -14.02 2.06 2.81
CA ASN A 179 -13.60 3.40 3.21
C ASN A 179 -14.74 4.43 3.11
N ASP A 180 -15.66 4.26 2.17
CA ASP A 180 -16.85 5.10 2.00
C ASP A 180 -17.94 4.78 3.05
N GLY A 181 -17.71 3.80 3.94
CA GLY A 181 -18.61 3.44 5.04
C GLY A 181 -19.88 2.70 4.61
N VAL A 182 -19.91 2.14 3.40
CA VAL A 182 -21.05 1.34 2.90
C VAL A 182 -21.21 0.07 3.73
N TYR A 183 -20.10 -0.50 4.20
CA TYR A 183 -20.07 -1.61 5.14
C TYR A 183 -19.65 -1.14 6.52
N ILE A 184 -20.46 -1.44 7.53
CA ILE A 184 -20.17 -1.09 8.93
C ILE A 184 -19.16 -2.07 9.55
N ASN A 185 -19.16 -3.33 9.11
CA ASN A 185 -18.29 -4.38 9.62
C ASN A 185 -17.15 -4.67 8.65
N GLN A 186 -15.91 -4.42 9.10
CA GLN A 186 -14.71 -4.69 8.31
C GLN A 186 -14.54 -6.17 7.98
N ASN A 187 -15.00 -7.07 8.86
CA ASN A 187 -14.90 -8.51 8.62
C ASN A 187 -15.72 -8.94 7.40
N ASP A 188 -16.84 -8.28 7.12
CA ASP A 188 -17.67 -8.61 5.95
C ASP A 188 -16.90 -8.31 4.65
N VAL A 189 -16.17 -7.19 4.61
CA VAL A 189 -15.34 -6.82 3.45
C VAL A 189 -14.16 -7.79 3.29
N LEU A 190 -13.55 -8.24 4.40
CA LEU A 190 -12.50 -9.26 4.36
C LEU A 190 -13.02 -10.59 3.79
N GLU A 191 -14.20 -11.03 4.20
CA GLU A 191 -14.84 -12.24 3.65
C GLU A 191 -15.22 -12.10 2.18
N MET A 192 -15.66 -10.92 1.75
CA MET A 192 -15.87 -10.61 0.33
C MET A 192 -14.55 -10.70 -0.45
N GLY A 193 -13.45 -10.18 0.11
CA GLY A 193 -12.11 -10.30 -0.45
C GLY A 193 -11.68 -11.76 -0.60
N LEU A 194 -11.85 -12.57 0.45
CA LEU A 194 -11.55 -14.00 0.42
C LEU A 194 -12.40 -14.75 -0.61
N THR A 195 -13.66 -14.34 -0.77
CA THR A 195 -14.55 -14.89 -1.80
C THR A 195 -14.06 -14.52 -3.19
N ALA A 196 -13.65 -13.27 -3.42
CA ALA A 196 -13.05 -12.85 -4.68
C ALA A 196 -11.75 -13.63 -4.97
N ALA A 197 -10.90 -13.84 -3.96
CA ALA A 197 -9.67 -14.61 -4.08
C ALA A 197 -9.95 -16.04 -4.60
N ARG A 198 -10.93 -16.73 -3.99
CA ARG A 198 -11.37 -18.06 -4.42
C ARG A 198 -11.98 -18.08 -5.82
N LEU A 199 -12.70 -17.03 -6.23
CA LEU A 199 -13.31 -16.95 -7.56
C LEU A 199 -12.27 -16.72 -8.66
N PHE A 200 -11.18 -16.01 -8.36
CA PHE A 200 -10.10 -15.80 -9.32
C PHE A 200 -9.20 -17.02 -9.48
N MET A 201 -8.93 -17.71 -8.38
CA MET A 201 -8.08 -18.89 -8.37
C MET A 201 -8.83 -20.09 -8.94
N LEU A 202 -8.20 -20.84 -9.84
CA LEU A 202 -8.68 -22.15 -10.23
C LEU A 202 -8.55 -23.09 -9.03
N ASN A 203 -9.62 -23.82 -8.70
CA ASN A 203 -9.55 -24.89 -7.69
C ASN A 203 -8.42 -25.84 -8.08
N GLY A 204 -7.39 -25.90 -7.23
CA GLY A 204 -6.03 -26.31 -7.54
C GLY A 204 -5.91 -27.30 -8.70
N ALA A 205 -5.08 -26.93 -9.69
CA ALA A 205 -4.51 -27.87 -10.63
C ALA A 205 -3.94 -29.05 -9.84
N ALA A 206 -4.61 -30.20 -9.94
CA ALA A 206 -4.09 -31.45 -9.47
C ALA A 206 -2.81 -31.75 -10.26
N GLY A 207 -1.65 -31.41 -9.69
CA GLY A 207 -0.35 -31.88 -10.14
C GLY A 207 0.66 -30.81 -10.52
N SER A 208 1.36 -30.25 -9.54
CA SER A 208 2.83 -30.24 -9.60
C SER A 208 3.40 -30.29 -8.20
N GLN A 209 4.10 -31.39 -7.91
CA GLN A 209 4.84 -31.61 -6.68
C GLN A 209 6.17 -30.85 -6.73
N ASN A 210 6.60 -30.35 -5.58
CA ASN A 210 8.00 -30.09 -5.21
C ASN A 210 8.85 -29.28 -6.21
N THR A 211 9.02 -27.99 -5.93
CA THR A 211 10.30 -27.32 -6.17
C THR A 211 10.97 -27.05 -4.83
N SER A 212 11.87 -27.97 -4.47
CA SER A 212 12.80 -27.84 -3.35
C SER A 212 13.62 -26.56 -3.50
N CYS A 213 13.60 -25.73 -2.46
CA CYS A 213 14.44 -24.55 -2.32
C CYS A 213 15.91 -25.01 -2.15
N SER A 214 16.74 -24.95 -3.20
CA SER A 214 18.19 -25.07 -3.03
C SER A 214 18.75 -23.71 -2.62
N GLY A 215 18.93 -23.51 -1.32
CA GLY A 215 19.76 -22.46 -0.76
C GLY A 215 21.23 -22.70 -1.12
N GLY A 216 21.72 -22.00 -2.13
CA GLY A 216 23.15 -21.90 -2.43
C GLY A 216 23.78 -20.82 -1.53
N ILE A 217 24.38 -21.25 -0.42
CA ILE A 217 25.39 -20.46 0.27
C ILE A 217 26.70 -20.73 -0.46
N ASP A 218 27.07 -19.83 -1.38
CA ASP A 218 28.44 -19.82 -1.93
C ASP A 218 29.40 -19.39 -0.82
N GLN A 219 30.14 -20.35 -0.27
CA GLN A 219 31.32 -20.09 0.54
C GLN A 219 32.45 -19.62 -0.37
N ALA A 220 32.88 -18.38 -0.16
CA ALA A 220 34.06 -17.80 -0.78
C ALA A 220 35.33 -18.58 -0.38
N SER A 221 35.96 -19.22 -1.35
CA SER A 221 37.31 -19.77 -1.24
C SER A 221 38.32 -18.64 -1.12
N SER A 222 39.08 -18.63 -0.01
CA SER A 222 40.28 -17.79 0.15
C SER A 222 41.46 -18.39 -0.63
N PRO A 223 42.33 -17.60 -1.29
CA PRO A 223 43.51 -18.11 -1.94
C PRO A 223 44.63 -18.37 -0.93
N SER A 224 45.21 -19.58 -0.98
CA SER A 224 46.47 -19.93 -0.31
C SER A 224 47.64 -19.35 -1.10
N SER A 225 48.54 -18.69 -0.37
CA SER A 225 49.88 -18.29 -0.78
C SER A 225 50.75 -19.49 -1.18
N ALA A 226 51.44 -19.36 -2.32
CA ALA A 226 52.77 -19.90 -2.60
C ALA A 226 53.44 -19.00 -3.65
#